data_AF-A4I2J7-F1
#
_entry.id   AF-A4I2J7-F1
#
_cell.length_a   1.000
_cell.length_b   1.000
_cell.length_c   1.000
_cell.angle_alpha   90.00
_cell.angle_beta   90.00
_cell.angle_gamma   90.00
#
_symmetry.space_group_name_H-M   'P 1'
#
loop_
_entity.id
_entity.type
_entity.pdbx_description
1 polymer ?
#
loop_
_entity_poly.entity_id
_entity_poly.type
_entity_poly.pdbx_seq_one_letter_code
_entity_poly.pdbx_strand_id
1 'polypeptide(L)'
;MESKVPLLLYFMVTNHPEVKQYTELLCHQVDQANRRLKDENFGDVYQEFGVDAGLAIKLGMVDCLQEPGLMSKFHIDPHMFPLIYFVRNKVFCDKMAGVVTESQVKEAVEAFIDYAKLESKNESEGVSLLQKVRRQDNDDENAMTLIAAAHGKMQAGDPAKGKQLFEKALRMSMEDIEIVKKRYGVPEKKMTPELWAKLKREPCYNSAPEALCGLAMCAMASKQRDEAFRLAARVREEFPFAPQDMRGVAEAVVRIELIQVVDYDPDTDNYMRLLKFDELVSEPAQFYKHHLKRAVAFYVEGVAGQAIEECLRLIRAEPKLLSALKEGGIVPKDLRLGPTAVTPARQVIRAIFEALGPANEHAEKGRKLLQLYL
;
A
#
# COMPACT_ATOMS: atom_id res chain seq x y z
N MET A 1 -12.02 -15.70 28.86
CA MET A 1 -12.10 -14.24 28.98
C MET A 1 -11.48 -13.66 27.73
N GLU A 2 -12.16 -12.72 27.08
CA GLU A 2 -11.58 -11.98 25.95
C GLU A 2 -10.60 -10.97 26.51
N SER A 3 -9.34 -11.05 26.09
CA SER A 3 -8.33 -10.15 26.63
C SER A 3 -8.47 -8.76 26.02
N LYS A 4 -8.43 -7.73 26.86
CA LYS A 4 -8.42 -6.32 26.43
C LYS A 4 -7.01 -5.78 26.22
N VAL A 5 -5.99 -6.55 26.60
CA VAL A 5 -4.59 -6.18 26.37
C VAL A 5 -4.33 -6.12 24.85
N PRO A 6 -3.70 -5.06 24.35
CA PRO A 6 -3.29 -4.95 22.95
C PRO A 6 -2.39 -6.12 22.54
N LEU A 7 -2.62 -6.64 21.33
CA LEU A 7 -1.96 -7.82 20.80
C LEU A 7 -1.19 -7.48 19.52
N LEU A 8 0.11 -7.74 19.52
CA LEU A 8 0.91 -7.90 18.31
C LEU A 8 0.75 -9.34 17.81
N LEU A 9 0.04 -9.53 16.71
CA LEU A 9 -0.09 -10.83 16.07
C LEU A 9 0.97 -10.94 14.97
N TYR A 10 2.04 -11.68 15.27
CA TYR A 10 3.25 -11.83 14.47
C TYR A 10 3.25 -13.15 13.70
N PHE A 11 3.12 -13.05 12.38
CA PHE A 11 3.21 -14.17 11.46
C PHE A 11 4.62 -14.27 10.88
N MET A 12 5.23 -15.44 11.05
CA MET A 12 6.62 -15.69 10.70
C MET A 12 6.82 -17.06 10.06
N VAL A 13 8.01 -17.25 9.49
CA VAL A 13 8.51 -18.55 9.00
C VAL A 13 9.87 -18.84 9.63
N THR A 14 9.99 -19.96 10.34
CA THR A 14 11.19 -20.27 11.14
C THR A 14 12.39 -20.75 10.30
N ASN A 15 12.17 -21.09 9.03
CA ASN A 15 13.21 -21.52 8.11
C ASN A 15 14.02 -20.37 7.48
N HIS A 16 13.60 -19.11 7.67
CA HIS A 16 14.29 -17.95 7.10
C HIS A 16 15.24 -17.30 8.15
N PRO A 17 16.57 -17.25 7.92
CA PRO A 17 17.53 -16.77 8.92
C PRO A 17 17.28 -15.33 9.39
N GLU A 18 16.96 -14.41 8.48
CA GLU A 18 16.68 -13.01 8.82
C GLU A 18 15.39 -12.85 9.64
N VAL A 19 14.37 -13.66 9.34
CA VAL A 19 13.11 -13.68 10.10
C VAL A 19 13.36 -14.19 11.50
N LYS A 20 14.22 -15.21 11.64
CA LYS A 20 14.61 -15.74 12.96
C LYS A 20 15.31 -14.68 13.81
N GLN A 21 16.29 -13.96 13.26
CA GLN A 21 16.97 -12.86 13.96
C GLN A 21 15.99 -11.73 14.31
N TYR A 22 15.12 -11.35 13.38
CA TYR A 22 14.09 -10.34 13.61
C TYR A 22 13.09 -10.76 14.69
N THR A 23 12.76 -12.05 14.77
CA THR A 23 11.88 -12.61 15.82
C THR A 23 12.48 -12.42 17.20
N GLU A 24 13.78 -12.71 17.38
CA GLU A 24 14.47 -12.52 18.66
C GLU A 24 14.46 -11.04 19.08
N LEU A 25 14.69 -10.14 18.12
CA LEU A 25 14.61 -8.69 18.33
C LEU A 25 13.21 -8.25 18.73
N LEU A 26 12.16 -8.71 18.02
CA LEU A 26 10.78 -8.34 18.32
C LEU A 26 10.36 -8.81 19.72
N CYS A 27 10.67 -10.05 20.08
CA CYS A 27 10.44 -10.58 21.43
C CYS A 27 11.13 -9.71 22.47
N HIS A 28 12.40 -9.35 22.24
CA HIS A 28 13.14 -8.49 23.16
C HIS A 28 12.51 -7.10 23.34
N GLN A 29 12.03 -6.48 22.26
CA GLN A 29 11.39 -5.16 22.33
C GLN A 29 10.06 -5.19 23.09
N VAL A 30 9.24 -6.22 22.87
CA VAL A 30 7.97 -6.40 23.60
C VAL A 30 8.24 -6.62 25.09
N ASP A 31 9.21 -7.47 25.43
CA ASP A 31 9.61 -7.70 26.81
C ASP A 31 10.16 -6.42 27.47
N GLN A 32 10.99 -5.66 26.76
CA GLN A 32 11.49 -4.38 27.24
C GLN A 32 10.36 -3.39 27.47
N ALA A 33 9.39 -3.27 26.55
CA ALA A 33 8.27 -2.36 26.70
C ALA A 33 7.43 -2.69 27.95
N ASN A 34 7.10 -3.97 28.15
CA ASN A 34 6.40 -4.43 29.35
C ASN A 34 7.20 -4.19 30.63
N ARG A 35 8.54 -4.37 30.60
CA ARG A 35 9.40 -4.08 31.77
C ARG A 35 9.47 -2.59 32.08
N ARG A 36 9.63 -1.74 31.05
CA ARG A 36 9.72 -0.27 31.21
C ARG A 36 8.46 0.31 31.82
N LEU A 37 7.30 -0.25 31.48
CA LEU A 37 5.99 0.25 31.90
C LEU A 37 5.37 -0.59 33.04
N LYS A 38 6.17 -1.43 33.71
CA LYS A 38 5.69 -2.35 34.76
C LYS A 38 5.04 -1.62 35.95
N ASP A 39 5.49 -0.42 36.26
CA ASP A 39 4.96 0.38 37.36
C ASP A 39 3.68 1.14 36.99
N GLU A 40 3.27 1.09 35.72
CA GLU A 40 1.99 1.62 35.29
C GLU A 40 0.87 0.61 35.54
N ASN A 41 -0.27 1.11 36.03
CA ASN A 41 -1.38 0.26 36.47
C ASN A 41 -2.26 -0.20 35.30
N PHE A 42 -1.70 -0.99 34.38
CA PHE A 42 -2.41 -1.47 33.18
C PHE A 42 -3.62 -2.35 33.47
N GLY A 43 -3.63 -3.04 34.61
CA GLY A 43 -4.78 -3.86 35.02
C GLY A 43 -6.03 -3.01 35.16
N ASP A 44 -5.89 -1.85 35.79
CA ASP A 44 -7.00 -0.90 35.92
C ASP A 44 -7.27 -0.17 34.59
N VAL A 45 -6.23 0.19 33.83
CA VAL A 45 -6.39 0.89 32.54
C VAL A 45 -7.16 0.05 31.53
N TYR A 46 -6.80 -1.23 31.37
CA TYR A 46 -7.43 -2.14 30.43
C TYR A 46 -8.62 -2.89 31.03
N GLN A 47 -8.88 -2.73 32.33
CA GLN A 47 -9.87 -3.51 33.09
C GLN A 47 -9.62 -5.02 32.95
N GLU A 48 -8.36 -5.42 33.10
CA GLU A 48 -7.93 -6.81 32.99
C GLU A 48 -7.53 -7.42 34.32
N PHE A 49 -7.92 -8.69 34.48
CA PHE A 49 -7.71 -9.46 35.69
C PHE A 49 -6.93 -10.75 35.38
N GLY A 50 -6.10 -11.21 36.32
CA GLY A 50 -5.33 -12.44 36.18
C GLY A 50 -3.95 -12.23 35.57
N VAL A 51 -3.48 -13.20 34.77
CA VAL A 51 -2.11 -13.22 34.21
C VAL A 51 -1.79 -12.03 33.30
N ASP A 52 -2.83 -11.37 32.77
CA ASP A 52 -2.70 -10.30 31.79
C ASP A 52 -2.79 -8.90 32.42
N ALA A 53 -3.16 -8.81 33.70
CA ALA A 53 -3.46 -7.55 34.41
C ALA A 53 -2.26 -6.60 34.57
N GLY A 54 -1.04 -7.00 34.21
CA GLY A 54 0.15 -6.15 34.29
C GLY A 54 0.80 -5.87 32.94
N LEU A 55 0.23 -6.38 31.85
CA LEU A 55 0.86 -6.30 30.54
C LEU A 55 0.41 -5.04 29.80
N ALA A 56 1.38 -4.26 29.31
CA ALA A 56 1.14 -3.15 28.40
C ALA A 56 0.72 -3.66 27.01
N ILE A 57 1.32 -4.78 26.59
CA ILE A 57 1.13 -5.40 25.27
C ILE A 57 1.46 -6.90 25.30
N LYS A 58 0.79 -7.67 24.45
CA LYS A 58 1.06 -9.09 24.20
C LYS A 58 1.67 -9.32 22.83
N LEU A 59 2.49 -10.37 22.72
CA LEU A 59 2.97 -10.89 21.45
C LEU A 59 2.38 -12.28 21.22
N GLY A 60 1.57 -12.42 20.19
CA GLY A 60 1.08 -13.70 19.68
C GLY A 60 1.89 -14.09 18.46
N MET A 61 2.65 -15.17 18.54
CA MET A 61 3.49 -15.64 17.45
C MET A 61 2.81 -16.79 16.71
N VAL A 62 2.81 -16.72 15.38
CA VAL A 62 2.27 -17.76 14.50
C VAL A 62 3.39 -18.22 13.56
N ASP A 63 3.87 -19.45 13.76
CA ASP A 63 4.74 -20.12 12.80
C ASP A 63 3.89 -20.65 11.64
N CYS A 64 3.95 -19.95 10.51
CA CYS A 64 3.17 -20.28 9.33
C CYS A 64 3.59 -21.59 8.65
N LEU A 65 4.77 -22.14 9.00
CA LEU A 65 5.17 -23.48 8.57
C LEU A 65 4.46 -24.58 9.35
N GLN A 66 4.13 -24.32 10.63
CA GLN A 66 3.39 -25.26 11.47
C GLN A 66 1.89 -25.11 11.29
N GLU A 67 1.41 -23.88 11.04
CA GLU A 67 -0.01 -23.55 10.92
C GLU A 67 -0.34 -22.94 9.54
N PRO A 68 -0.13 -23.68 8.42
CA PRO A 68 -0.31 -23.14 7.07
C PRO A 68 -1.75 -22.67 6.79
N GLY A 69 -2.74 -23.27 7.47
CA GLY A 69 -4.14 -22.85 7.34
C GLY A 69 -4.41 -21.42 7.84
N LEU A 70 -3.61 -20.92 8.78
CA LEU A 70 -3.75 -19.55 9.27
C LEU A 70 -3.30 -18.52 8.24
N MET A 71 -2.30 -18.82 7.41
CA MET A 71 -1.93 -17.93 6.30
C MET A 71 -3.12 -17.69 5.36
N SER A 72 -3.81 -18.75 4.96
CA SER A 72 -4.98 -18.64 4.09
C SER A 72 -6.14 -17.91 4.76
N LYS A 73 -6.37 -18.16 6.06
CA LYS A 73 -7.45 -17.52 6.83
C LYS A 73 -7.23 -16.03 7.04
N PHE A 74 -5.99 -15.60 7.25
CA PHE A 74 -5.62 -14.20 7.43
C PHE A 74 -5.21 -13.52 6.12
N HIS A 75 -5.30 -14.22 4.98
CA HIS A 75 -4.97 -13.70 3.65
C HIS A 75 -3.54 -13.13 3.56
N ILE A 76 -2.59 -13.85 4.13
CA ILE A 76 -1.19 -13.42 4.21
C ILE A 76 -0.44 -13.89 2.96
N ASP A 77 0.11 -12.92 2.22
CA ASP A 77 1.03 -13.19 1.12
C ASP A 77 2.39 -13.67 1.68
N PRO A 78 2.91 -14.83 1.24
CA PRO A 78 4.23 -15.32 1.65
C PRO A 78 5.38 -14.32 1.44
N HIS A 79 5.28 -13.41 0.47
CA HIS A 79 6.30 -12.40 0.20
C HIS A 79 6.33 -11.26 1.22
N MET A 80 5.30 -11.14 2.06
CA MET A 80 5.23 -10.11 3.10
C MET A 80 5.87 -10.53 4.42
N PHE A 81 6.39 -11.77 4.53
CA PHE A 81 6.98 -12.22 5.78
C PHE A 81 8.26 -11.45 6.16
N PRO A 82 8.46 -11.15 7.46
CA PRO A 82 7.50 -11.33 8.54
C PRO A 82 6.36 -10.29 8.51
N LEU A 83 5.17 -10.66 8.96
CA LEU A 83 4.00 -9.75 9.01
C LEU A 83 3.49 -9.62 10.45
N ILE A 84 3.36 -8.39 10.94
CA ILE A 84 2.79 -8.05 12.24
C ILE A 84 1.46 -7.36 12.03
N TYR A 85 0.42 -7.81 12.74
CA TYR A 85 -0.81 -7.05 12.92
C TYR A 85 -0.88 -6.48 14.33
N PHE A 86 -1.32 -5.22 14.43
CA PHE A 86 -1.63 -4.56 15.68
C PHE A 86 -3.11 -4.72 15.96
N VAL A 87 -3.47 -5.46 17.02
CA VAL A 87 -4.85 -5.88 17.30
C VAL A 87 -5.28 -5.39 18.68
N ARG A 88 -6.40 -4.68 18.77
CA ARG A 88 -7.04 -4.30 20.04
C ARG A 88 -8.53 -4.58 19.96
N ASN A 89 -9.10 -5.23 20.98
CA ASN A 89 -10.53 -5.59 21.01
C ASN A 89 -11.00 -6.26 19.71
N LYS A 90 -10.19 -7.19 19.18
CA LYS A 90 -10.39 -7.90 17.89
C LYS A 90 -10.38 -7.03 16.62
N VAL A 91 -10.05 -5.75 16.74
CA VAL A 91 -9.90 -4.84 15.60
C VAL A 91 -8.43 -4.81 15.17
N PHE A 92 -8.18 -5.00 13.87
CA PHE A 92 -6.88 -4.76 13.26
C PHE A 92 -6.67 -3.25 13.10
N CYS A 93 -5.87 -2.67 13.98
CA CYS A 93 -5.59 -1.23 14.02
C CYS A 93 -4.55 -0.82 12.98
N ASP A 94 -3.53 -1.65 12.77
CA ASP A 94 -2.43 -1.40 11.83
C ASP A 94 -1.72 -2.72 11.44
N LYS A 95 -0.79 -2.66 10.49
CA LYS A 95 0.10 -3.76 10.12
C LYS A 95 1.50 -3.29 9.76
N MET A 96 2.49 -4.14 9.97
CA MET A 96 3.87 -3.94 9.55
C MET A 96 4.38 -5.20 8.84
N ALA A 97 4.95 -5.04 7.65
CA ALA A 97 5.42 -6.15 6.83
C ALA A 97 6.92 -6.01 6.55
N GLY A 98 7.61 -7.15 6.46
CA GLY A 98 9.04 -7.22 6.21
C GLY A 98 9.91 -7.00 7.46
N VAL A 99 11.22 -7.20 7.29
CA VAL A 99 12.21 -6.95 8.34
C VAL A 99 12.46 -5.44 8.40
N VAL A 100 12.13 -4.84 9.53
CA VAL A 100 12.35 -3.41 9.80
C VAL A 100 13.43 -3.20 10.86
N THR A 101 13.88 -1.97 11.02
CA THR A 101 14.90 -1.61 12.03
C THR A 101 14.35 -1.69 13.45
N GLU A 102 15.24 -1.90 14.43
CA GLU A 102 14.88 -1.93 15.86
C GLU A 102 14.14 -0.67 16.32
N SER A 103 14.58 0.51 15.86
CA SER A 103 13.94 1.80 16.19
C SER A 103 12.49 1.82 15.73
N GLN A 104 12.22 1.33 14.51
CA GLN A 104 10.85 1.29 13.97
C GLN A 104 9.96 0.33 14.75
N VAL A 105 10.47 -0.84 15.17
CA VAL A 105 9.74 -1.76 16.04
C VAL A 105 9.40 -1.07 17.35
N LYS A 106 10.39 -0.46 18.01
CA LYS A 106 10.21 0.22 19.28
C LYS A 106 9.17 1.35 19.19
N GLU A 107 9.29 2.22 18.19
CA GLU A 107 8.37 3.33 17.96
C GLU A 107 6.94 2.82 17.70
N ALA A 108 6.78 1.77 16.89
CA ALA A 108 5.46 1.22 16.60
C ALA A 108 4.82 0.56 17.83
N VAL A 109 5.60 -0.17 18.64
CA VAL A 109 5.14 -0.77 19.90
C VAL A 109 4.70 0.32 20.87
N GLU A 110 5.52 1.35 21.09
CA GLU A 110 5.21 2.45 22.01
C GLU A 110 3.97 3.24 21.54
N ALA A 111 3.90 3.59 20.25
CA ALA A 111 2.75 4.28 19.68
C ALA A 111 1.46 3.46 19.81
N PHE A 112 1.53 2.15 19.64
CA PHE A 112 0.36 1.27 19.77
C PHE A 112 -0.10 1.14 21.22
N ILE A 113 0.82 1.08 22.19
CA ILE A 113 0.49 1.11 23.63
C ILE A 113 -0.18 2.44 23.99
N ASP A 114 0.36 3.57 23.55
CA ASP A 114 -0.21 4.89 23.81
C ASP A 114 -1.61 5.04 23.19
N TYR A 115 -1.78 4.56 21.95
CA TYR A 115 -3.08 4.47 21.30
C TYR A 115 -4.05 3.62 22.14
N ALA A 116 -3.64 2.43 22.57
CA ALA A 116 -4.49 1.55 23.35
C ALA A 116 -4.87 2.11 24.72
N LYS A 117 -3.96 2.80 25.41
CA LYS A 117 -4.24 3.52 26.65
C LYS A 117 -5.30 4.58 26.44
N LEU A 118 -5.13 5.42 25.41
CA LEU A 118 -6.05 6.48 25.07
C LEU A 118 -7.44 5.91 24.77
N GLU A 119 -7.51 4.85 23.98
CA GLU A 119 -8.77 4.19 23.65
C GLU A 119 -9.43 3.53 24.87
N SER A 120 -8.66 2.95 25.78
CA SER A 120 -9.20 2.34 27.00
C SER A 120 -9.72 3.38 27.98
N LYS A 121 -9.06 4.54 28.06
CA LYS A 121 -9.56 5.71 28.78
C LYS A 121 -10.85 6.25 28.15
N ASN A 122 -10.89 6.38 26.83
CA ASN A 122 -12.09 6.80 26.10
C ASN A 122 -13.26 5.82 26.36
N GLU A 123 -12.99 4.51 26.34
CA GLU A 123 -13.99 3.48 26.65
C GLU A 123 -14.50 3.56 28.10
N SER A 124 -13.63 3.78 29.10
CA SER A 124 -14.02 3.87 30.51
C SER A 124 -14.77 5.16 30.84
N GLU A 125 -14.47 6.27 30.14
CA GLU A 125 -15.19 7.54 30.22
C GLU A 125 -16.53 7.53 29.45
N GLY A 126 -16.92 6.38 28.88
CA GLY A 126 -18.14 6.24 28.08
C GLY A 126 -18.06 6.94 26.72
N VAL A 127 -16.93 7.54 26.37
CA VAL A 127 -16.61 8.07 25.05
C VAL A 127 -16.10 6.92 24.18
N SER A 128 -16.82 5.80 24.14
CA SER A 128 -16.38 4.67 23.35
C SER A 128 -16.46 5.02 21.87
N LEU A 129 -15.38 4.76 21.12
CA LEU A 129 -15.44 4.78 19.65
C LEU A 129 -16.54 3.83 19.12
N LEU A 130 -16.95 2.80 19.89
CA LEU A 130 -18.11 1.93 19.61
C LEU A 130 -19.49 2.55 19.88
N GLN A 131 -19.57 3.78 20.41
CA GLN A 131 -20.81 4.58 20.40
C GLN A 131 -20.82 5.63 19.28
N LYS A 132 -19.66 5.96 18.69
CA LYS A 132 -19.57 6.79 17.47
C LYS A 132 -19.59 5.96 16.19
N VAL A 133 -19.05 4.75 16.22
CA VAL A 133 -19.32 3.67 15.28
C VAL A 133 -20.54 2.97 15.84
N ARG A 134 -21.73 3.19 15.28
CA ARG A 134 -22.93 2.45 15.68
C ARG A 134 -22.58 0.96 15.77
N ARG A 135 -22.60 0.38 16.98
CA ARG A 135 -22.85 -1.04 17.20
C ARG A 135 -24.16 -1.38 16.48
N GLN A 136 -24.04 -1.80 15.22
CA GLN A 136 -25.02 -2.65 14.58
C GLN A 136 -24.57 -4.06 14.95
N ASP A 137 -25.29 -4.65 15.90
CA ASP A 137 -25.09 -5.99 16.46
C ASP A 137 -25.30 -7.11 15.42
N ASN A 138 -24.60 -7.09 14.28
CA ASN A 138 -24.54 -8.24 13.36
C ASN A 138 -23.31 -8.36 12.46
N ASP A 139 -22.42 -7.37 12.34
CA ASP A 139 -21.27 -7.49 11.43
C ASP A 139 -19.98 -6.94 12.05
N ASP A 140 -18.95 -7.79 12.17
CA ASP A 140 -17.53 -7.46 12.39
C ASP A 140 -16.92 -6.63 11.22
N GLU A 141 -17.75 -5.87 10.49
CA GLU A 141 -17.39 -5.17 9.27
C GLU A 141 -17.02 -3.72 9.57
N ASN A 142 -15.73 -3.47 9.80
CA ASN A 142 -15.14 -2.16 9.63
C ASN A 142 -14.61 -2.01 8.19
N ALA A 143 -14.26 -0.80 7.76
CA ALA A 143 -13.81 -0.56 6.39
C ALA A 143 -12.62 -1.45 5.97
N MET A 144 -11.69 -1.74 6.89
CA MET A 144 -10.53 -2.59 6.60
C MET A 144 -10.90 -4.07 6.46
N THR A 145 -11.82 -4.59 7.28
CA THR A 145 -12.29 -5.98 7.12
C THR A 145 -13.09 -6.14 5.83
N LEU A 146 -13.85 -5.12 5.43
CA LEU A 146 -14.51 -5.07 4.12
C LEU A 146 -13.50 -5.06 2.96
N ILE A 147 -12.43 -4.27 3.05
CA ILE A 147 -11.34 -4.24 2.05
C ILE A 147 -10.67 -5.61 1.94
N ALA A 148 -10.36 -6.25 3.06
CA ALA A 148 -9.76 -7.59 3.07
C ALA A 148 -10.71 -8.63 2.42
N ALA A 149 -12.00 -8.60 2.77
CA ALA A 149 -13.00 -9.45 2.15
C ALA A 149 -13.14 -9.17 0.63
N ALA A 150 -13.07 -7.91 0.22
CA ALA A 150 -13.13 -7.50 -1.18
C ALA A 150 -11.95 -8.04 -1.98
N HIS A 151 -10.72 -7.97 -1.45
CA HIS A 151 -9.55 -8.61 -2.05
C HIS A 151 -9.75 -10.12 -2.22
N GLY A 152 -10.29 -10.80 -1.20
CA GLY A 152 -10.62 -12.23 -1.30
C GLY A 152 -11.59 -12.55 -2.43
N LYS A 153 -12.60 -11.69 -2.68
CA LYS A 153 -13.53 -11.85 -3.81
C LYS A 153 -12.89 -11.58 -5.16
N MET A 154 -12.02 -10.58 -5.26
CA MET A 154 -11.23 -10.31 -6.46
C MET A 154 -10.33 -11.48 -6.83
N GLN A 155 -9.62 -12.07 -5.86
CA GLN A 155 -8.77 -13.24 -6.07
C GLN A 155 -9.56 -14.48 -6.48
N ALA A 156 -10.80 -14.62 -5.99
CA ALA A 156 -11.73 -15.68 -6.41
C ALA A 156 -12.35 -15.45 -7.80
N GLY A 157 -11.99 -14.38 -8.50
CA GLY A 157 -12.53 -14.05 -9.82
C GLY A 157 -13.95 -13.47 -9.80
N ASP A 158 -14.39 -12.90 -8.67
CA ASP A 158 -15.69 -12.23 -8.52
C ASP A 158 -15.51 -10.71 -8.33
N PRO A 159 -15.17 -9.97 -9.40
CA PRO A 159 -14.96 -8.52 -9.33
C PRO A 159 -16.24 -7.74 -9.02
N ALA A 160 -17.42 -8.30 -9.32
CA ALA A 160 -18.69 -7.65 -9.01
C ALA A 160 -18.94 -7.59 -7.50
N LYS A 161 -18.70 -8.69 -6.78
CA LYS A 161 -18.80 -8.73 -5.32
C LYS A 161 -17.67 -7.94 -4.67
N GLY A 162 -16.45 -8.02 -5.21
CA GLY A 162 -15.33 -7.19 -4.77
C GLY A 162 -15.67 -5.70 -4.83
N LYS A 163 -16.23 -5.24 -5.95
CA LYS A 163 -16.70 -3.86 -6.14
C LYS A 163 -17.70 -3.44 -5.07
N GLN A 164 -18.73 -4.24 -4.79
CA GLN A 164 -19.74 -3.93 -3.77
C GLN A 164 -19.12 -3.74 -2.37
N LEU A 165 -18.15 -4.59 -2.01
CA LEU A 165 -17.47 -4.51 -0.72
C LEU A 165 -16.56 -3.28 -0.64
N PHE A 166 -15.81 -2.96 -1.69
CA PHE A 166 -15.02 -1.74 -1.75
C PHE A 166 -15.88 -0.47 -1.73
N GLU A 167 -17.04 -0.46 -2.41
CA GLU A 167 -17.98 0.67 -2.37
C GLU A 167 -18.52 0.88 -0.95
N LYS A 168 -18.85 -0.22 -0.25
CA LYS A 168 -19.28 -0.17 1.16
C LYS A 168 -18.16 0.37 2.05
N ALA A 169 -16.93 -0.13 1.90
CA ALA A 169 -15.78 0.33 2.66
C ALA A 169 -15.49 1.82 2.42
N LEU A 170 -15.47 2.26 1.16
CA LEU A 170 -15.21 3.65 0.80
C LEU A 170 -16.25 4.59 1.40
N ARG A 171 -17.54 4.24 1.31
CA ARG A 171 -18.60 5.06 1.91
C ARG A 171 -18.39 5.21 3.42
N MET A 172 -18.11 4.12 4.14
CA MET A 172 -17.82 4.17 5.56
C MET A 172 -16.61 5.06 5.87
N SER A 173 -15.50 4.89 5.14
CA SER A 173 -14.30 5.70 5.34
C SER A 173 -14.54 7.18 5.03
N MET A 174 -15.34 7.52 4.03
CA MET A 174 -15.65 8.91 3.69
C MET A 174 -16.56 9.57 4.74
N GLU A 175 -17.53 8.84 5.29
CA GLU A 175 -18.35 9.30 6.42
C GLU A 175 -17.47 9.60 7.65
N ASP A 176 -16.51 8.71 7.95
CA ASP A 176 -15.55 8.91 9.03
C ASP A 176 -14.61 10.10 8.77
N ILE A 177 -14.14 10.27 7.53
CA ILE A 177 -13.30 11.42 7.13
C ILE A 177 -14.02 12.75 7.40
N GLU A 178 -15.33 12.85 7.13
CA GLU A 178 -16.07 14.07 7.40
C GLU A 178 -16.19 14.37 8.90
N ILE A 179 -16.30 13.34 9.74
CA ILE A 179 -16.26 13.48 11.20
C ILE A 179 -14.88 13.94 11.66
N VAL A 180 -13.81 13.34 11.12
CA VAL A 180 -12.42 13.69 11.43
C VAL A 180 -12.09 15.12 10.99
N LYS A 181 -12.49 15.53 9.79
CA LYS A 181 -12.32 16.91 9.30
C LYS A 181 -12.94 17.95 10.22
N LYS A 182 -14.16 17.68 10.72
CA LYS A 182 -14.84 18.55 11.69
C LYS A 182 -14.08 18.59 13.03
N ARG A 183 -13.61 17.44 13.51
CA ARG A 183 -12.83 17.31 14.75
C ARG A 183 -11.52 18.12 14.70
N TYR A 184 -10.82 18.08 13.57
CA TYR A 184 -9.54 18.78 13.39
C TYR A 184 -9.66 20.20 12.82
N GLY A 185 -10.87 20.66 12.46
CA GLY A 185 -11.10 22.00 11.90
C GLY A 185 -10.45 22.20 10.52
N VAL A 186 -10.52 21.18 9.64
CA VAL A 186 -9.86 21.17 8.33
C VAL A 186 -10.75 20.87 7.11
N PRO A 187 -12.08 21.13 7.10
CA PRO A 187 -12.95 20.66 6.02
C PRO A 187 -12.58 21.17 4.61
N GLU A 188 -11.94 22.33 4.49
CA GLU A 188 -11.62 22.96 3.19
C GLU A 188 -10.13 23.28 2.99
N LYS A 189 -9.24 22.76 3.83
CA LYS A 189 -7.80 23.02 3.66
C LYS A 189 -7.23 22.11 2.59
N LYS A 190 -6.48 22.68 1.64
CA LYS A 190 -5.63 21.90 0.73
C LYS A 190 -4.73 21.00 1.57
N MET A 191 -4.65 19.72 1.23
CA MET A 191 -3.82 18.76 1.96
C MET A 191 -2.35 19.19 1.86
N THR A 192 -1.71 19.42 3.01
CA THR A 192 -0.25 19.67 3.11
C THR A 192 0.44 18.45 3.72
N PRO A 193 1.76 18.28 3.55
CA PRO A 193 2.49 17.15 4.14
C PRO A 193 2.32 17.06 5.67
N GLU A 194 2.31 18.21 6.35
CA GLU A 194 2.17 18.28 7.82
C GLU A 194 0.76 17.89 8.26
N LEU A 195 -0.26 18.33 7.51
CA LEU A 195 -1.64 17.96 7.78
C LEU A 195 -1.87 16.46 7.52
N TRP A 196 -1.32 15.94 6.42
CA TRP A 196 -1.36 14.52 6.12
C TRP A 196 -0.70 13.67 7.20
N ALA A 197 0.49 14.05 7.67
CA ALA A 197 1.19 13.33 8.75
C ALA A 197 0.36 13.23 10.05
N LYS A 198 -0.52 14.21 10.28
CA LYS A 198 -1.46 14.20 11.41
C LYS A 198 -2.68 13.32 11.12
N LEU A 199 -3.29 13.47 9.95
CA LEU A 199 -4.56 12.81 9.59
C LEU A 199 -4.40 11.33 9.23
N LYS A 200 -3.26 10.91 8.67
CA LYS A 200 -2.99 9.51 8.30
C LYS A 200 -3.02 8.53 9.48
N ARG A 201 -2.94 9.05 10.70
CA ARG A 201 -3.09 8.27 11.95
C ARG A 201 -4.54 7.84 12.19
N GLU A 202 -5.50 8.50 11.55
CA GLU A 202 -6.91 8.13 11.60
C GLU A 202 -7.16 7.02 10.55
N PRO A 203 -7.72 5.85 10.94
CA PRO A 203 -7.84 4.68 10.04
C PRO A 203 -8.58 4.94 8.72
N CYS A 204 -9.50 5.91 8.72
CA CYS A 204 -10.25 6.30 7.53
C CYS A 204 -9.37 6.87 6.41
N TYR A 205 -8.23 7.49 6.76
CA TYR A 205 -7.27 8.04 5.79
C TYR A 205 -6.36 6.96 5.16
N ASN A 206 -6.37 5.74 5.70
CA ASN A 206 -5.71 4.57 5.09
C ASN A 206 -6.72 3.73 4.29
N SER A 207 -7.90 3.47 4.87
CA SER A 207 -8.94 2.65 4.22
C SER A 207 -9.58 3.33 2.99
N ALA A 208 -9.78 4.66 2.99
CA ALA A 208 -10.35 5.34 1.82
C ALA A 208 -9.50 5.22 0.54
N PRO A 209 -8.18 5.53 0.54
CA PRO A 209 -7.36 5.35 -0.65
C PRO A 209 -7.23 3.87 -1.04
N GLU A 210 -7.13 2.94 -0.09
CA GLU A 210 -7.13 1.50 -0.42
C GLU A 210 -8.44 1.05 -1.09
N ALA A 211 -9.59 1.52 -0.60
CA ALA A 211 -10.88 1.21 -1.20
C ALA A 211 -11.00 1.80 -2.62
N LEU A 212 -10.55 3.04 -2.83
CA LEU A 212 -10.51 3.65 -4.18
C LEU A 212 -9.62 2.85 -5.14
N CYS A 213 -8.43 2.44 -4.69
CA CYS A 213 -7.56 1.57 -5.48
C CYS A 213 -8.23 0.24 -5.81
N GLY A 214 -8.88 -0.38 -4.83
CA GLY A 214 -9.66 -1.60 -5.02
C GLY A 214 -10.77 -1.45 -6.06
N LEU A 215 -11.52 -0.34 -6.03
CA LEU A 215 -12.52 -0.02 -7.05
C LEU A 215 -11.90 0.15 -8.43
N ALA A 216 -10.75 0.82 -8.51
CA ALA A 216 -10.04 1.01 -9.76
C ALA A 216 -9.58 -0.33 -10.35
N MET A 217 -9.10 -1.25 -9.51
CA MET A 217 -8.77 -2.62 -9.93
C MET A 217 -10.01 -3.42 -10.37
N CYS A 218 -11.14 -3.28 -9.67
CA CYS A 218 -12.41 -3.91 -10.08
C CYS A 218 -12.86 -3.41 -11.45
N ALA A 219 -12.74 -2.10 -11.71
CA ALA A 219 -13.04 -1.50 -13.00
C ALA A 219 -12.11 -2.03 -14.10
N MET A 220 -10.81 -2.16 -13.83
CA MET A 220 -9.87 -2.81 -14.76
C MET A 220 -10.25 -4.25 -15.08
N ALA A 221 -10.56 -5.07 -14.06
CA ALA A 221 -11.00 -6.45 -14.24
C ALA A 221 -12.32 -6.55 -15.03
N SER A 222 -13.18 -5.55 -14.90
CA SER A 222 -14.46 -5.45 -15.62
C SER A 222 -14.35 -4.77 -16.99
N LYS A 223 -13.12 -4.53 -17.49
CA LYS A 223 -12.81 -3.85 -18.77
C LYS A 223 -13.37 -2.42 -18.88
N GLN A 224 -13.57 -1.74 -17.75
CA GLN A 224 -14.02 -0.35 -17.67
C GLN A 224 -12.81 0.58 -17.46
N ARG A 225 -11.96 0.72 -18.50
CA ARG A 225 -10.67 1.44 -18.39
C ARG A 225 -10.83 2.90 -17.99
N ASP A 226 -11.75 3.63 -18.62
CA ASP A 226 -11.97 5.05 -18.33
C ASP A 226 -12.34 5.28 -16.86
N GLU A 227 -13.15 4.38 -16.30
CA GLU A 227 -13.53 4.42 -14.90
C GLU A 227 -12.35 4.11 -13.97
N ALA A 228 -11.53 3.12 -14.32
CA ALA A 228 -10.31 2.83 -13.57
C ALA A 228 -9.35 4.02 -13.55
N PHE A 229 -9.14 4.68 -14.70
CA PHE A 229 -8.29 5.87 -14.81
C PHE A 229 -8.85 7.03 -13.97
N ARG A 230 -10.16 7.26 -14.02
CA ARG A 230 -10.82 8.29 -13.21
C ARG A 230 -10.65 8.02 -11.72
N LEU A 231 -10.78 6.77 -11.28
CA LEU A 231 -10.59 6.39 -9.88
C LEU A 231 -9.14 6.55 -9.42
N ALA A 232 -8.16 6.17 -10.23
CA ALA A 232 -6.74 6.39 -9.93
C ALA A 232 -6.41 7.89 -9.82
N ALA A 233 -6.92 8.72 -10.73
CA ALA A 233 -6.79 10.17 -10.67
C ALA A 233 -7.42 10.75 -9.40
N ARG A 234 -8.60 10.24 -9.00
CA ARG A 234 -9.28 10.64 -7.76
C ARG A 234 -8.44 10.34 -6.51
N VAL A 235 -7.69 9.25 -6.47
CA VAL A 235 -6.75 8.97 -5.36
C VAL A 235 -5.68 10.06 -5.28
N ARG A 236 -5.08 10.44 -6.41
CA ARG A 236 -4.07 11.51 -6.46
C ARG A 236 -4.61 12.88 -6.02
N GLU A 237 -5.87 13.16 -6.34
CA GLU A 237 -6.54 14.42 -6.00
C GLU A 237 -6.96 14.50 -4.53
N GLU A 238 -7.66 13.48 -4.03
CA GLU A 238 -8.23 13.47 -2.68
C GLU A 238 -7.20 13.06 -1.61
N PHE A 239 -6.23 12.21 -1.97
CA PHE A 239 -5.23 11.64 -1.06
C PHE A 239 -3.81 11.74 -1.66
N PRO A 240 -3.29 12.95 -1.97
CA PRO A 240 -2.06 13.15 -2.74
C PRO A 240 -0.80 12.52 -2.13
N PHE A 241 -0.80 12.31 -0.82
CA PHE A 241 0.33 11.74 -0.07
C PHE A 241 0.21 10.24 0.18
N ALA A 242 -0.96 9.64 -0.06
CA ALA A 242 -1.16 8.20 0.15
C ALA A 242 -0.23 7.34 -0.73
N PRO A 243 0.01 7.63 -2.03
CA PRO A 243 0.99 6.88 -2.82
C PRO A 243 2.45 6.99 -2.32
N GLN A 244 2.81 8.05 -1.57
CA GLN A 244 4.15 8.14 -0.99
C GLN A 244 4.26 7.36 0.33
N ASP A 245 3.19 7.28 1.11
CA ASP A 245 3.21 6.63 2.42
C ASP A 245 2.79 5.15 2.36
N MET A 246 1.92 4.78 1.42
CA MET A 246 1.30 3.46 1.36
C MET A 246 1.71 2.74 0.07
N ARG A 247 2.59 1.73 0.19
CA ARG A 247 3.15 1.00 -0.97
C ARG A 247 2.06 0.34 -1.82
N GLY A 248 1.08 -0.33 -1.21
CA GLY A 248 -0.01 -0.97 -1.95
C GLY A 248 -0.88 0.01 -2.74
N VAL A 249 -1.09 1.22 -2.21
CA VAL A 249 -1.77 2.31 -2.93
C VAL A 249 -0.90 2.80 -4.09
N ALA A 250 0.39 2.99 -3.86
CA ALA A 250 1.35 3.41 -4.89
C ALA A 250 1.37 2.44 -6.07
N GLU A 251 1.55 1.14 -5.81
CA GLU A 251 1.58 0.10 -6.83
C GLU A 251 0.29 0.04 -7.64
N ALA A 252 -0.87 0.11 -6.96
CA ALA A 252 -2.18 0.09 -7.61
C ALA A 252 -2.38 1.27 -8.56
N VAL A 253 -2.14 2.49 -8.05
CA VAL A 253 -2.32 3.74 -8.79
C VAL A 253 -1.36 3.80 -9.97
N VAL A 254 -0.07 3.55 -9.72
CA VAL A 254 0.97 3.56 -10.76
C VAL A 254 0.69 2.52 -11.83
N ARG A 255 0.28 1.30 -11.47
CA ARG A 255 -0.05 0.26 -12.46
C ARG A 255 -1.13 0.75 -13.43
N ILE A 256 -2.18 1.40 -12.93
CA ILE A 256 -3.28 1.92 -13.75
C ILE A 256 -2.82 3.13 -14.59
N GLU A 257 -2.03 4.04 -14.01
CA GLU A 257 -1.45 5.19 -14.73
C GLU A 257 -0.53 4.75 -15.86
N LEU A 258 0.33 3.75 -15.64
CA LEU A 258 1.23 3.21 -16.65
C LEU A 258 0.44 2.59 -17.82
N ILE A 259 -0.63 1.86 -17.52
CA ILE A 259 -1.53 1.29 -18.53
C ILE A 259 -2.12 2.42 -19.40
N GLN A 260 -2.55 3.52 -18.80
CA GLN A 260 -3.07 4.69 -19.51
C GLN A 260 -1.99 5.35 -20.39
N VAL A 261 -0.80 5.60 -19.83
CA VAL A 261 0.28 6.36 -20.49
C VAL A 261 0.75 5.68 -21.78
N VAL A 262 0.83 4.35 -21.80
CA VAL A 262 1.35 3.61 -22.96
C VAL A 262 0.27 2.91 -23.78
N ASP A 263 -1.01 3.12 -23.46
CA ASP A 263 -2.15 2.42 -24.04
C ASP A 263 -1.96 0.89 -24.01
N TYR A 264 -1.54 0.39 -22.83
CA TYR A 264 -1.30 -1.04 -22.61
C TYR A 264 -2.63 -1.78 -22.55
N ASP A 265 -2.73 -2.91 -23.24
CA ASP A 265 -3.90 -3.79 -23.16
C ASP A 265 -3.56 -5.07 -22.39
N PRO A 266 -4.03 -5.25 -21.14
CA PRO A 266 -3.76 -6.47 -20.38
C PRO A 266 -4.24 -7.78 -21.02
N ASP A 267 -5.20 -7.74 -21.95
CA ASP A 267 -5.72 -8.92 -22.62
C ASP A 267 -4.85 -9.32 -23.83
N THR A 268 -4.20 -8.35 -24.48
CA THR A 268 -3.45 -8.60 -25.73
C THR A 268 -1.96 -8.40 -25.62
N ASP A 269 -1.52 -7.50 -24.74
CA ASP A 269 -0.13 -7.15 -24.50
C ASP A 269 0.40 -7.98 -23.32
N ASN A 270 1.53 -8.66 -23.53
CA ASN A 270 2.34 -9.32 -22.51
C ASN A 270 3.79 -9.36 -23.01
N TYR A 271 4.77 -9.52 -22.11
CA TYR A 271 6.17 -9.35 -22.53
C TYR A 271 6.56 -10.38 -23.59
N MET A 272 6.08 -11.62 -23.50
CA MET A 272 6.39 -12.70 -24.46
C MET A 272 5.92 -12.36 -25.87
N ARG A 273 4.71 -11.83 -25.99
CA ARG A 273 4.15 -11.43 -27.28
C ARG A 273 4.90 -10.21 -27.82
N LEU A 274 5.18 -9.22 -26.97
CA LEU A 274 5.89 -8.02 -27.37
C LEU A 274 7.34 -8.32 -27.79
N LEU A 275 8.03 -9.26 -27.15
CA LEU A 275 9.36 -9.71 -27.58
C LEU A 275 9.37 -10.28 -29.01
N LYS A 276 8.31 -10.99 -29.43
CA LYS A 276 8.24 -11.58 -30.78
C LYS A 276 8.12 -10.54 -31.90
N PHE A 277 7.61 -9.35 -31.60
CA PHE A 277 7.43 -8.28 -32.59
C PHE A 277 8.63 -7.32 -32.67
N ASP A 278 9.63 -7.47 -31.80
CA ASP A 278 10.78 -6.53 -31.71
C ASP A 278 11.53 -6.37 -33.04
N GLU A 279 11.61 -7.46 -33.82
CA GLU A 279 12.34 -7.49 -35.09
C GLU A 279 11.53 -6.95 -36.28
N LEU A 280 10.23 -6.68 -36.10
CA LEU A 280 9.31 -6.35 -37.21
C LEU A 280 8.95 -4.86 -37.28
N VAL A 281 9.33 -4.05 -36.31
CA VAL A 281 8.94 -2.63 -36.25
C VAL A 281 10.05 -1.76 -36.85
N SER A 282 9.92 -1.43 -38.14
CA SER A 282 10.88 -0.58 -38.86
C SER A 282 10.65 0.93 -38.65
N GLU A 283 9.44 1.33 -38.26
CA GLU A 283 9.09 2.74 -38.06
C GLU A 283 9.52 3.20 -36.65
N PRO A 284 10.36 4.25 -36.53
CA PRO A 284 10.95 4.63 -35.24
C PRO A 284 9.93 5.02 -34.15
N ALA A 285 8.80 5.63 -34.51
CA ALA A 285 7.78 6.03 -33.55
C ALA A 285 6.99 4.80 -33.02
N GLN A 286 6.63 3.86 -33.89
CA GLN A 286 6.06 2.58 -33.50
C GLN A 286 7.04 1.76 -32.67
N PHE A 287 8.32 1.74 -33.04
CA PHE A 287 9.37 1.06 -32.27
C PHE A 287 9.37 1.59 -30.83
N TYR A 288 9.39 2.92 -30.66
CA TYR A 288 9.33 3.54 -29.35
C TYR A 288 8.08 3.16 -28.55
N LYS A 289 6.89 3.20 -29.16
CA LYS A 289 5.63 2.78 -28.51
C LYS A 289 5.65 1.30 -28.09
N HIS A 290 6.14 0.43 -28.96
CA HIS A 290 6.22 -1.00 -28.72
C HIS A 290 7.12 -1.33 -27.54
N HIS A 291 8.31 -0.70 -27.49
CA HIS A 291 9.24 -0.86 -26.38
C HIS A 291 8.72 -0.25 -25.07
N LEU A 292 7.93 0.82 -25.12
CA LEU A 292 7.25 1.36 -23.94
C LEU A 292 6.22 0.37 -23.37
N LYS A 293 5.39 -0.23 -24.23
CA LYS A 293 4.48 -1.30 -23.83
C LYS A 293 5.23 -2.46 -23.22
N ARG A 294 6.41 -2.80 -23.77
CA ARG A 294 7.27 -3.86 -23.22
C ARG A 294 7.79 -3.52 -21.83
N ALA A 295 8.21 -2.28 -21.59
CA ALA A 295 8.63 -1.84 -20.27
C ALA A 295 7.48 -1.95 -19.24
N VAL A 296 6.26 -1.55 -19.64
CA VAL A 296 5.07 -1.69 -18.77
C VAL A 296 4.71 -3.16 -18.55
N ALA A 297 4.82 -4.03 -19.56
CA ALA A 297 4.62 -5.47 -19.42
C ALA A 297 5.57 -6.06 -18.37
N PHE A 298 6.86 -5.76 -18.47
CA PHE A 298 7.87 -6.19 -17.49
C PHE A 298 7.51 -5.74 -16.06
N TYR A 299 7.02 -4.52 -15.90
CA TYR A 299 6.60 -4.03 -14.59
C TYR A 299 5.35 -4.74 -14.06
N VAL A 300 4.31 -4.87 -14.89
CA VAL A 300 3.05 -5.54 -14.53
C VAL A 300 3.27 -7.01 -14.15
N GLU A 301 4.22 -7.67 -14.81
CA GLU A 301 4.59 -9.07 -14.60
C GLU A 301 5.67 -9.28 -13.51
N GLY A 302 6.00 -8.23 -12.74
CA GLY A 302 6.84 -8.34 -11.54
C GLY A 302 8.35 -8.35 -11.77
N VAL A 303 8.82 -8.12 -13.01
CA VAL A 303 10.24 -8.04 -13.36
C VAL A 303 10.69 -6.58 -13.49
N ALA A 304 10.54 -5.83 -12.40
CA ALA A 304 10.75 -4.38 -12.37
C ALA A 304 12.16 -3.92 -12.79
N GLY A 305 13.20 -4.73 -12.52
CA GLY A 305 14.56 -4.45 -12.99
C GLY A 305 14.64 -4.36 -14.53
N GLN A 306 14.01 -5.30 -15.24
CA GLN A 306 13.96 -5.31 -16.70
C GLN A 306 13.12 -4.14 -17.25
N ALA A 307 12.03 -3.78 -16.56
CA ALA A 307 11.23 -2.60 -16.91
C ALA A 307 12.06 -1.31 -16.86
N ILE A 308 12.88 -1.15 -15.82
CA ILE A 308 13.77 0.00 -15.64
C ILE A 308 14.84 0.03 -16.74
N GLU A 309 15.48 -1.12 -17.01
CA GLU A 309 16.49 -1.24 -18.08
C GLU A 309 15.91 -0.89 -19.45
N GLU A 310 14.69 -1.34 -19.74
CA GLU A 310 13.99 -1.04 -20.99
C GLU A 310 13.71 0.46 -21.12
N CYS A 311 13.24 1.11 -20.05
CA CYS A 311 13.04 2.56 -20.04
C CYS A 311 14.36 3.31 -20.26
N LEU A 312 15.44 2.91 -19.59
CA LEU A 312 16.76 3.54 -19.74
C LEU A 312 17.30 3.38 -21.17
N ARG A 313 17.08 2.22 -21.80
CA ARG A 313 17.42 1.98 -23.20
C ARG A 313 16.71 2.96 -24.13
N LEU A 314 15.41 3.17 -23.92
CA LEU A 314 14.62 4.14 -24.70
C LEU A 314 15.10 5.57 -24.46
N ILE A 315 15.32 5.96 -23.20
CA ILE A 315 15.80 7.31 -22.83
C ILE A 315 17.14 7.62 -23.51
N ARG A 316 18.07 6.66 -23.53
CA ARG A 316 19.35 6.80 -24.25
C ARG A 316 19.16 6.98 -25.76
N ALA A 317 18.11 6.41 -26.34
CA ALA A 317 17.81 6.51 -27.77
C ALA A 317 17.03 7.78 -28.14
N GLU A 318 16.42 8.49 -27.19
CA GLU A 318 15.59 9.69 -27.41
C GLU A 318 16.24 10.73 -28.33
N PRO A 319 17.55 11.09 -28.21
CA PRO A 319 18.15 12.06 -29.10
C PRO A 319 18.06 11.69 -30.58
N LYS A 320 18.14 10.40 -30.90
CA LYS A 320 18.02 9.88 -32.28
C LYS A 320 16.58 9.75 -32.73
N LEU A 321 15.66 9.48 -31.80
CA LEU A 321 14.25 9.26 -32.08
C LEU A 321 13.44 10.57 -32.11
N LEU A 322 13.94 11.66 -31.54
CA LEU A 322 13.17 12.88 -31.26
C LEU A 322 12.41 13.43 -32.48
N SER A 323 13.01 13.43 -33.68
CA SER A 323 12.31 13.91 -34.89
C SER A 323 11.10 13.05 -35.20
N ALA A 324 11.28 11.73 -35.25
CA ALA A 324 10.20 10.78 -35.51
C ALA A 324 9.12 10.81 -34.41
N LEU A 325 9.50 10.99 -33.14
CA LEU A 325 8.55 11.12 -32.03
C LEU A 325 7.69 12.39 -32.16
N LYS A 326 8.26 13.50 -32.64
CA LYS A 326 7.54 14.75 -32.90
C LYS A 326 6.61 14.63 -34.10
N GLU A 327 7.10 14.01 -35.18
CA GLU A 327 6.33 13.78 -36.40
C GLU A 327 5.14 12.84 -36.13
N GLY A 328 5.36 11.78 -35.36
CA GLY A 328 4.34 10.82 -34.94
C GLY A 328 3.40 11.32 -33.83
N GLY A 329 3.57 12.56 -33.35
CA GLY A 329 2.71 13.16 -32.32
C GLY A 329 2.81 12.52 -30.93
N ILE A 330 3.88 11.74 -30.66
CA ILE A 330 4.12 11.09 -29.37
C ILE A 330 4.59 12.12 -28.34
N VAL A 331 5.33 13.13 -28.80
CA VAL A 331 5.82 14.24 -27.96
C VAL A 331 5.47 15.59 -28.59
N PRO A 332 5.38 16.67 -27.79
CA PRO A 332 5.17 18.02 -28.32
C PRO A 332 6.23 18.43 -29.34
N LYS A 333 5.82 19.14 -30.40
CA LYS A 333 6.73 19.58 -31.48
C LYS A 333 7.86 20.49 -30.98
N ASP A 334 7.58 21.26 -29.93
CA ASP A 334 8.51 22.18 -29.27
C ASP A 334 9.38 21.51 -28.19
N LEU A 335 9.13 20.23 -27.86
CA LEU A 335 9.91 19.51 -26.85
C LEU A 335 11.41 19.56 -27.17
N ARG A 336 12.21 19.97 -26.17
CA ARG A 336 13.67 19.87 -26.20
C ARG A 336 14.11 18.87 -25.13
N LEU A 337 15.04 18.00 -25.49
CA LEU A 337 15.65 17.09 -24.53
C LEU A 337 16.57 17.88 -23.59
N GLY A 338 16.44 17.59 -22.30
CA GLY A 338 17.14 18.25 -21.22
C GLY A 338 16.71 17.69 -19.87
N PRO A 339 17.17 18.27 -18.75
CA PRO A 339 16.97 17.70 -17.41
C PRO A 339 15.50 17.59 -17.01
N THR A 340 14.67 18.50 -17.53
CA THR A 340 13.24 18.60 -17.23
C THR A 340 12.36 18.08 -18.37
N ALA A 341 12.94 17.46 -19.40
CA ALA A 341 12.17 16.92 -20.52
C ALA A 341 11.21 15.81 -20.03
N VAL A 342 9.95 15.92 -20.44
CA VAL A 342 8.90 14.96 -20.11
C VAL A 342 8.58 14.16 -21.37
N THR A 343 9.18 12.98 -21.48
CA THR A 343 8.88 11.98 -22.51
C THR A 343 8.13 10.80 -21.87
N PRO A 344 7.39 9.99 -22.65
CA PRO A 344 6.70 8.83 -22.09
C PRO A 344 7.65 7.86 -21.37
N ALA A 345 8.85 7.58 -21.88
CA ALA A 345 9.81 6.71 -21.18
C ALA A 345 10.27 7.30 -19.84
N ARG A 346 10.46 8.63 -19.77
CA ARG A 346 10.79 9.33 -18.51
C ARG A 346 9.61 9.38 -17.54
N GLN A 347 8.37 9.41 -18.02
CA GLN A 347 7.18 9.30 -17.18
C GLN A 347 7.08 7.89 -16.60
N VAL A 348 7.18 6.85 -17.46
CA VAL A 348 7.10 5.44 -17.06
C VAL A 348 8.14 5.09 -16.01
N ILE A 349 9.42 5.43 -16.24
CA ILE A 349 10.48 5.09 -15.27
C ILE A 349 10.30 5.79 -13.91
N ARG A 350 9.84 7.04 -13.90
CA ARG A 350 9.58 7.80 -12.65
C ARG A 350 8.41 7.20 -11.88
N ALA A 351 7.35 6.81 -12.59
CA ALA A 351 6.21 6.10 -12.01
C ALA A 351 6.64 4.75 -11.39
N ILE A 352 7.45 3.95 -12.10
CA ILE A 352 8.00 2.69 -11.55
C ILE A 352 8.82 2.96 -10.28
N PHE A 353 9.66 4.00 -10.26
CA PHE A 353 10.41 4.37 -9.06
C PHE A 353 9.52 4.78 -7.89
N GLU A 354 8.39 5.44 -8.15
CA GLU A 354 7.44 5.81 -7.11
C GLU A 354 6.80 4.57 -6.49
N ALA A 355 6.32 3.62 -7.32
CA ALA A 355 5.70 2.40 -6.84
C ALA A 355 6.66 1.57 -5.98
N LEU A 356 7.88 1.32 -6.49
CA LEU A 356 8.90 0.54 -5.79
C LEU A 356 9.40 1.21 -4.50
N GLY A 357 9.31 2.55 -4.42
CA GLY A 357 9.75 3.32 -3.27
C GLY A 357 11.26 3.63 -3.25
N PRO A 358 11.72 4.34 -2.21
CA PRO A 358 13.10 4.82 -2.11
C PRO A 358 14.11 3.72 -1.76
N ALA A 359 13.71 2.73 -0.95
CA ALA A 359 14.59 1.69 -0.43
C ALA A 359 14.77 0.47 -1.35
N ASN A 360 14.06 0.42 -2.49
CA ASN A 360 14.18 -0.69 -3.42
C ASN A 360 15.49 -0.59 -4.24
N GLU A 361 16.26 -1.68 -4.27
CA GLU A 361 17.58 -1.74 -4.92
C GLU A 361 17.51 -1.40 -6.43
N HIS A 362 16.52 -1.94 -7.15
CA HIS A 362 16.35 -1.64 -8.56
C HIS A 362 16.02 -0.17 -8.79
N ALA A 363 15.18 0.41 -7.93
CA ALA A 363 14.86 1.83 -8.00
C ALA A 363 16.09 2.72 -7.69
N GLU A 364 16.91 2.36 -6.70
CA GLU A 364 18.14 3.09 -6.39
C GLU A 364 19.14 3.06 -7.56
N LYS A 365 19.43 1.85 -8.08
CA LYS A 365 20.33 1.67 -9.22
C LYS A 365 19.80 2.38 -10.48
N GLY A 366 18.50 2.27 -10.74
CA GLY A 366 17.84 2.95 -11.84
C GLY A 366 17.94 4.47 -11.75
N ARG A 367 17.74 5.06 -10.56
CA ARG A 367 17.88 6.51 -10.34
C ARG A 367 19.30 6.98 -10.61
N LYS A 368 20.33 6.24 -10.16
CA LYS A 368 21.75 6.55 -10.45
C LYS A 368 22.04 6.54 -11.95
N LEU A 369 21.52 5.54 -12.68
CA LEU A 369 21.70 5.48 -14.14
C LEU A 369 20.94 6.58 -14.89
N LEU A 370 19.73 6.94 -14.41
CA LEU A 370 18.93 8.00 -15.03
C LEU A 370 19.62 9.37 -14.96
N GLN A 371 20.42 9.64 -13.91
CA GLN A 371 21.17 10.90 -13.77
C GLN A 371 22.14 11.16 -14.93
N LEU A 372 22.58 10.14 -15.67
CA LEU A 372 23.45 10.33 -16.84
C LEU A 372 22.72 10.93 -18.06
N TYR A 373 21.38 10.99 -18.00
CA TYR A 373 20.51 11.45 -19.09
C TYR A 373 19.60 12.61 -18.70
N LEU A 374 19.74 13.12 -17.48
CA LEU A 374 19.17 14.38 -17.01
C LEU A 374 20.20 15.47 -17.27
#